data_AF-A0A0D8XH87-F1
#
_entry.id   AF-A0A0D8XH87-F1
#
_cell.length_a   1.000
_cell.length_b   1.000
_cell.length_c   1.000
_cell.angle_alpha   90.00
_cell.angle_beta   90.00
_cell.angle_gamma   90.00
#
_symmetry.space_group_name_H-M   'P 1'
#
loop_
_entity.id
_entity.type
_entity.pdbx_description
1 polymer ?
#
loop_
_entity_poly.entity_id
_entity_poly.type
_entity_poly.pdbx_seq_one_letter_code
_entity_poly.pdbx_strand_id
1 'polypeptide(L)' 'MDHIHTITRLIEVSREYKKPLCLTFIDFEKAFDSVEKEAITEVLTNRVLPTLYIKVLRELYKNITAKITHSIMTS' A
#
# COMPACT_ATOMS: atom_id res chain seq x y z
N MET A 1 -3.40 10.02 -15.61
CA MET A 1 -4.17 11.02 -14.84
C MET A 1 -3.93 10.70 -13.38
N ASP A 2 -3.42 11.65 -12.61
CA ASP A 2 -3.08 11.45 -11.19
C ASP A 2 -4.35 11.21 -10.35
N HIS A 3 -4.29 10.28 -9.40
CA HIS A 3 -5.38 10.00 -8.46
C HIS A 3 -5.73 11.24 -7.62
N ILE A 4 -4.73 12.06 -7.27
CA ILE A 4 -4.93 13.34 -6.57
C ILE A 4 -5.73 14.29 -7.44
N HIS A 5 -5.36 14.41 -8.71
CA HIS A 5 -6.07 15.28 -9.66
C HIS A 5 -7.54 14.86 -9.83
N THR A 6 -7.80 13.55 -9.88
CA THR A 6 -9.16 12.99 -10.00
C THR A 6 -10.02 13.34 -8.78
N ILE A 7 -9.46 13.23 -7.57
CA ILE A 7 -10.16 13.57 -6.33
C ILE A 7 -10.45 15.07 -6.25
N THR A 8 -9.46 15.91 -6.59
CA THR A 8 -9.64 17.37 -6.64
C THR A 8 -10.80 17.74 -7.56
N ARG A 9 -10.86 17.13 -8.75
CA ARG A 9 -11.94 17.37 -9.70
C ARG A 9 -13.31 16.94 -9.16
N LEU A 10 -13.38 15.81 -8.45
CA LEU A 10 -14.61 15.33 -7.82
C LEU A 10 -15.12 16.31 -6.75
N ILE A 11 -14.21 16.88 -5.96
CA ILE A 11 -14.53 17.87 -4.92
C ILE A 11 -15.08 19.15 -5.56
N GLU A 12 -14.43 19.65 -6.62
CA GLU A 12 -14.87 20.84 -7.36
C GLU A 12 -16.30 20.69 -7.88
N VAL A 13 -16.57 19.57 -8.58
CA VAL A 13 -17.88 19.29 -9.16
C VAL A 13 -18.92 19.15 -8.04
N SER A 14 -18.63 18.43 -6.97
CA SER A 14 -19.61 18.28 -5.88
C SER A 14 -19.99 19.61 -5.23
N ARG A 15 -19.04 20.54 -5.11
CA ARG A 15 -19.28 21.91 -4.61
C ARG A 15 -20.14 22.72 -5.58
N GLU A 16 -19.84 22.65 -6.87
CA GLU A 16 -20.60 23.33 -7.94
C GLU A 16 -22.08 22.93 -7.91
N TYR A 17 -22.36 21.64 -7.78
CA TYR A 17 -23.73 21.11 -7.77
C TYR A 17 -24.35 21.04 -6.37
N LYS A 18 -23.68 21.57 -5.34
CA LYS A 18 -24.12 21.53 -3.92
C LYS A 18 -24.54 20.13 -3.45
N LYS A 19 -23.81 19.11 -3.92
CA LYS A 19 -24.05 17.72 -3.53
C LYS A 19 -23.17 17.37 -2.32
N PRO A 20 -23.68 16.58 -1.37
CA PRO A 20 -22.84 16.01 -0.33
C PRO A 20 -21.87 15.00 -0.96
N LEU A 21 -20.59 15.11 -0.64
CA LEU A 21 -19.54 14.17 -1.05
C LEU A 21 -18.86 13.62 0.20
N CYS A 22 -18.83 12.29 0.31
CA CYS A 22 -18.05 11.56 1.30
C CYS A 22 -16.91 10.85 0.58
N LEU A 23 -15.69 11.01 1.09
CA LEU A 23 -14.50 10.32 0.59
C LEU A 23 -13.89 9.54 1.76
N THR A 24 -13.54 8.28 1.53
CA THR A 24 -12.83 7.46 2.50
C THR A 24 -11.53 6.99 1.86
N PHE A 25 -10.42 7.24 2.53
CA PHE A 25 -9.10 6.80 2.12
C PHE A 25 -8.73 5.54 2.88
N ILE A 26 -8.34 4.49 2.15
CA ILE A 26 -7.80 3.27 2.73
C ILE A 26 -6.28 3.40 2.67
N ASP A 27 -5.68 3.55 3.84
CA ASP A 27 -4.23 3.48 3.99
C ASP A 27 -3.81 2.00 3.98
N PHE A 28 -3.34 1.54 2.82
CA PHE A 28 -2.89 0.16 2.66
C PHE A 28 -1.59 -0.13 3.42
N GLU A 29 -0.76 0.88 3.70
CA GLU A 29 0.51 0.69 4.42
C GLU A 29 0.24 0.15 5.83
N LYS A 30 -0.69 0.76 6.57
CA LYS A 30 -1.14 0.26 7.87
C LYS A 30 -1.93 -1.05 7.80
N ALA A 31 -2.64 -1.30 6.70
CA ALA A 31 -3.40 -2.54 6.53
C ALA A 31 -2.47 -3.75 6.38
N PHE A 32 -1.27 -3.57 5.81
CA PHE A 32 -0.28 -4.64 5.68
C PHE A 32 0.68 -4.74 6.87
N ASP A 33 0.95 -3.64 7.57
CA ASP A 33 1.72 -3.68 8.84
C ASP A 33 0.99 -4.45 9.95
N SER A 34 -0.34 -4.48 9.90
CA SER A 34 -1.18 -5.19 10.88
C SER A 34 -1.50 -6.64 10.50
N VAL A 35 -1.19 -7.07 9.27
CA VAL A 35 -1.30 -8.48 8.91
C VAL A 35 -0.04 -9.18 9.37
N GLU A 36 -0.18 -10.14 10.30
CA GLU A 36 0.92 -11.01 10.71
C GLU A 36 1.52 -11.70 9.46
N LYS A 37 2.83 -11.54 9.25
CA LYS A 37 3.56 -12.20 8.14
C LYS A 37 3.36 -13.71 8.18
N GLU A 38 3.15 -14.25 9.36
CA GLU A 38 2.82 -15.63 9.67
C GLU A 38 1.47 -16.02 9.07
N ALA A 39 0.43 -15.20 9.25
CA ALA A 39 -0.89 -15.42 8.67
C ALA A 39 -0.86 -15.37 7.14
N ILE A 40 -0.10 -14.44 6.55
CA ILE A 40 0.11 -14.40 5.09
C ILE A 40 0.83 -15.67 4.62
N THR A 41 1.89 -16.08 5.32
CA THR A 41 2.64 -17.30 4.98
C THR A 41 1.77 -18.54 5.09
N GLU A 42 0.94 -18.65 6.11
CA GLU A 42 0.01 -19.77 6.32
C GLU A 42 -1.04 -19.83 5.22
N VAL A 43 -1.69 -18.70 4.89
CA VAL A 43 -2.67 -18.62 3.79
C VAL A 43 -2.02 -18.96 2.44
N LEU A 44 -0.81 -18.49 2.19
CA LEU A 44 -0.07 -18.80 0.95
C LEU A 44 0.36 -20.27 0.89
N THR A 45 0.68 -20.89 2.02
CA THR A 45 1.04 -22.32 2.11
C THR A 45 -0.18 -23.23 1.96
N ASN A 46 -1.34 -22.78 2.44
CA ASN A 46 -2.61 -23.50 2.32
C ASN A 46 -3.28 -23.31 0.95
N ARG A 47 -2.88 -22.32 0.16
CA ARG A 47 -3.30 -22.14 -1.24
C ARG A 47 -2.33 -22.84 -2.19
N VAL A 48 -2.83 -23.28 -3.35
CA VAL A 48 -2.11 -24.07 -4.40
C VAL A 48 -1.03 -23.24 -5.13
N LEU A 49 -0.35 -22.33 -4.46
CA LEU A 49 0.77 -21.61 -5.05
C LEU A 49 1.98 -22.55 -5.09
N PRO A 50 2.70 -22.62 -6.22
CA PRO A 50 3.89 -23.44 -6.31
C PRO A 50 4.90 -23.02 -5.23
N THR A 51 5.47 -24.00 -4.54
CA THR A 51 6.37 -23.83 -3.38
C THR A 51 7.52 -22.84 -3.65
N LEU A 52 7.93 -22.73 -4.91
CA LEU A 52 8.94 -21.76 -5.36
C LEU A 52 8.54 -20.31 -5.09
N TYR A 53 7.29 -19.92 -5.34
CA TYR A 53 6.81 -18.56 -5.10
C TYR A 53 6.79 -18.21 -3.61
N ILE A 54 6.35 -19.15 -2.77
CA ILE A 54 6.33 -18.98 -1.31
C ILE A 54 7.75 -18.81 -0.78
N LYS A 55 8.71 -19.60 -1.28
CA LYS A 55 10.12 -19.52 -0.89
C LYS A 55 10.75 -18.18 -1.28
N VAL A 56 10.52 -17.72 -2.50
CA VAL A 56 11.01 -16.41 -2.97
C VAL A 56 10.42 -15.27 -2.14
N LEU A 57 9.12 -15.30 -1.85
CA LEU A 57 8.47 -14.30 -1.01
C LEU A 57 9.04 -14.28 0.41
N ARG A 58 9.25 -15.45 1.04
CA ARG A 58 9.86 -15.53 2.38
C ARG A 58 11.27 -14.95 2.41
N GLU A 59 12.11 -15.27 1.43
CA GLU A 59 13.47 -14.72 1.35
C GLU A 59 13.46 -13.21 1.10
N LEU A 60 12.53 -12.70 0.30
CA LEU A 60 12.37 -11.26 0.07
C LEU A 60 11.98 -10.55 1.38
N TYR A 61 10.96 -11.03 2.09
CA TYR A 61 10.51 -10.44 3.35
C TYR A 61 11.51 -10.55 4.51
N LYS A 62 12.48 -11.47 4.44
CA LYS A 62 13.56 -11.64 5.42
C LYS A 62 14.71 -10.66 5.17
N ASN A 63 14.99 -10.33 3.92
CA ASN A 63 16.21 -9.61 3.52
C ASN A 63 15.97 -8.17 3.04
N ILE A 64 14.73 -7.65 3.10
CA ILE A 64 14.45 -6.23 2.80
C ILE A 64 15.14 -5.34 3.84
N THR A 65 16.14 -4.61 3.38
CA THR A 65 16.75 -3.50 4.13
C THR A 65 16.44 -2.21 3.38
N ALA A 66 15.54 -1.40 3.92
CA ALA A 66 15.29 -0.06 3.40
C ALA A 66 16.34 0.90 3.99
N LYS A 67 17.21 1.44 3.14
CA LYS A 67 18.17 2.48 3.54
C LYS A 67 17.60 3.85 3.17
N ILE A 68 17.25 4.64 4.18
CA ILE A 68 16.85 6.03 3.99
C ILE A 68 18.13 6.88 4.00
N THR A 69 18.54 7.39 2.84
CA THR A 69 19.63 8.37 2.75
C THR A 69 19.07 9.78 2.83
N HIS A 70 19.36 10.48 3.92
CA HIS A 70 19.10 11.92 4.05
C HIS A 70 20.30 12.69 3.48
N SER A 71 20.16 13.24 2.27
CA SER A 71 21.15 14.18 1.73
C SER A 71 20.94 15.54 2.39
N ILE A 72 21.66 15.80 3.48
CA ILE A 72 21.85 17.16 3.98
C ILE A 72 22.70 17.93 2.97
N MET A 73 22.07 18.84 2.24
CA MET A 73 22.75 19.78 1.37
C MET A 73 23.28 20.92 2.27
N THR A 74 24.53 20.83 2.69
CA THR A 74 25.22 21.95 3.36
C THR A 74 25.54 23.01 2.31
N SER A 75 25.04 24.22 2.53
CA SER A 75 25.32 25.42 1.73
C SER A 75 26.77 25.87 1.84
#